data_AF-A0A327T4M6-F1
#
_entry.id   AF-A0A327T4M6-F1
#
_cell.length_a   1.000
_cell.length_b   1.000
_cell.length_c   1.000
_cell.angle_alpha   90.00
_cell.angle_beta   90.00
_cell.angle_gamma   90.00
#
_symmetry.space_group_name_H-M   'P 1'
#
loop_
_entity.id
_entity.type
_entity.pdbx_description
1 polymer ?
#
loop_
_entity_poly.entity_id
_entity_poly.type
_entity_poly.pdbx_seq_one_letter_code
_entity_poly.pdbx_strand_id
1 'polypeptide(L)'
;MAKRTKDEQGSKRRGPDPRHFVQVARRPSLGVEVSTGRAWVGVDQQVGHGSADALFALTEEQYAAALAGEGLGPFEGECWRGEHDDLLLFHPGGGSWYPERWSPCRARMLPPRFEGELWWHVDAWDEPADSARAEVSRRLATGPDGTADRVFRLVGDGAHPRPAALIGGLPPGSDRARARAVLGDPVEAGGDVYAVEGDRVRLGYADGGLVEIALERPAPRPLPEGPVRAFLAALGEPEAGPAFREVARLAGGTGRRWAASSGSPRRLLAFDGGVEVQVEEGRVLSARVRLRADASGPAYRHAPDLLPGTARPPTRADFHRALGLPSATGAGTDLYRYGTRDLLVEYAEHDEHDKHAEYADHTEHAAGTADAVTAVLRGTSAPPGVHRWRSGEFTLFLDVLGRPEAHPLVAHVRGLPGVRLTLRRGAVAEVEIGGRGHRSERFAAFVDGMPGEPTRADLPLGAPTERGAHDDLWDFARGRIHVHSSDGTAVSTVTVRREPPHGLAVRPGTAHRDR
;
A
#
# COMPACT_ATOMS: atom_id res chain seq x y z
N MET A 1 55.00 9.12 -22.77
CA MET A 1 53.70 9.75 -22.44
C MET A 1 52.97 10.05 -23.74
N ALA A 2 51.95 9.25 -24.08
CA ALA A 2 51.03 9.53 -25.17
C ALA A 2 49.62 9.36 -24.61
N LYS A 3 48.83 10.43 -24.69
CA LYS A 3 47.44 10.52 -24.21
C LYS A 3 46.58 9.46 -24.91
N ARG A 4 46.06 8.50 -24.14
CA ARG A 4 44.92 7.68 -24.59
C ARG A 4 43.70 8.58 -24.67
N THR A 5 43.23 8.81 -25.89
CA THR A 5 41.94 9.41 -26.19
C THR A 5 40.83 8.56 -25.58
N LYS A 6 39.96 9.25 -24.86
CA LYS A 6 38.76 8.75 -24.23
C LYS A 6 37.79 8.37 -25.35
N ASP A 7 37.62 7.07 -25.60
CA ASP A 7 36.57 6.59 -26.48
C ASP A 7 35.22 6.97 -25.85
N GLU A 8 34.56 7.95 -26.47
CA GLU A 8 33.15 8.21 -26.32
C GLU A 8 32.39 6.98 -26.83
N GLN A 9 32.14 6.01 -25.95
CA GLN A 9 31.08 5.04 -26.17
C GLN A 9 29.75 5.78 -26.07
N GLY A 10 29.28 6.18 -27.26
CA GLY A 10 27.97 6.75 -27.46
C GLY A 10 26.89 5.93 -26.76
N SER A 11 25.97 6.67 -26.14
CA SER A 11 24.66 6.25 -25.68
C SER A 11 23.93 5.47 -26.79
N LYS A 12 24.21 4.16 -26.87
CA LYS A 12 23.29 3.21 -27.48
C LYS A 12 22.09 3.22 -26.56
N ARG A 13 20.96 3.73 -27.05
CA ARG A 13 19.64 3.52 -26.44
C ARG A 13 19.54 2.04 -26.08
N ARG A 14 19.71 1.72 -24.79
CA ARG A 14 19.57 0.36 -24.27
C ARG A 14 18.13 -0.04 -24.61
N GLY A 15 17.96 -1.15 -25.33
CA GLY A 15 16.63 -1.74 -25.50
C GLY A 15 16.04 -2.05 -24.11
N PRO A 16 14.70 -2.15 -24.00
CA PRO A 16 14.06 -2.47 -22.73
C PRO A 16 14.60 -3.79 -22.18
N ASP A 17 14.92 -3.84 -20.88
CA ASP A 17 15.40 -5.05 -20.23
C ASP A 17 14.25 -6.09 -20.21
N PRO A 18 14.39 -7.25 -20.87
CA PRO A 18 13.31 -8.23 -20.92
C PRO A 18 13.09 -8.93 -19.57
N ARG A 19 14.07 -8.85 -18.66
CA ARG A 19 14.07 -9.56 -17.38
C ARG A 19 12.99 -9.02 -16.47
N HIS A 20 12.31 -9.92 -15.77
CA HIS A 20 11.21 -9.58 -14.85
C HIS A 20 11.50 -10.19 -13.49
N PHE A 21 11.73 -9.33 -12.50
CA PHE A 21 12.07 -9.71 -11.15
C PHE A 21 10.82 -9.66 -10.27
N VAL A 22 10.54 -10.78 -9.59
CA VAL A 22 9.36 -10.98 -8.76
C VAL A 22 9.83 -11.18 -7.33
N GLN A 23 9.44 -10.28 -6.43
CA GLN A 23 9.76 -10.38 -5.01
C GLN A 23 8.76 -11.31 -4.31
N VAL A 24 9.26 -12.26 -3.53
CA VAL A 24 8.50 -13.24 -2.75
C VAL A 24 8.50 -12.88 -1.26
N ALA A 25 9.63 -12.42 -0.71
CA ALA A 25 9.74 -11.95 0.67
C ALA A 25 10.37 -10.55 0.75
N ARG A 26 10.06 -9.80 1.82
CA ARG A 26 10.54 -8.41 2.00
C ARG A 26 11.81 -8.28 2.84
N ARG A 27 12.02 -9.20 3.79
CA ARG A 27 13.07 -9.10 4.79
C ARG A 27 13.71 -10.48 5.06
N PRO A 28 14.87 -10.78 4.45
CA PRO A 28 15.52 -10.01 3.40
C PRO A 28 14.68 -9.99 2.11
N SER A 29 14.98 -9.06 1.20
CA SER A 29 14.34 -8.99 -0.11
C SER A 29 14.72 -10.25 -0.88
N LEU A 30 13.77 -11.14 -1.15
CA LEU A 30 14.03 -12.42 -1.84
C LEU A 30 13.04 -12.59 -2.97
N GLY A 31 13.43 -13.31 -4.03
CA GLY A 31 12.51 -13.56 -5.13
C GLY A 31 13.08 -14.38 -6.26
N VAL A 32 12.40 -14.31 -7.41
CA VAL A 32 12.75 -15.06 -8.63
C VAL A 32 12.78 -14.11 -9.83
N GLU A 33 13.77 -14.28 -10.70
CA GLU A 33 13.77 -13.72 -12.05
C GLU A 33 12.95 -14.66 -12.95
N VAL A 34 11.68 -14.34 -13.21
CA VAL A 34 10.75 -15.28 -13.87
C VAL A 34 11.07 -15.56 -15.34
N SER A 35 11.98 -14.80 -15.96
CA SER A 35 12.50 -15.08 -17.31
C SER A 35 13.46 -16.26 -17.36
N THR A 36 14.18 -16.51 -16.27
CA THR A 36 15.23 -17.55 -16.20
C THR A 36 14.96 -18.60 -15.12
N GLY A 37 14.05 -18.32 -14.19
CA GLY A 37 13.78 -19.14 -13.02
C GLY A 37 14.81 -18.99 -11.90
N ARG A 38 15.84 -18.14 -12.07
CA ARG A 38 16.90 -17.96 -11.06
C ARG A 38 16.37 -17.21 -9.84
N ALA A 39 16.57 -17.79 -8.67
CA ALA A 39 16.28 -17.14 -7.40
C ALA A 39 17.30 -16.04 -7.10
N TRP A 40 16.91 -15.06 -6.29
CA TRP A 40 17.77 -13.95 -5.91
C TRP A 40 17.53 -13.43 -4.49
N VAL A 41 18.55 -12.78 -3.93
CA VAL A 41 18.50 -11.97 -2.72
C VAL A 41 18.88 -10.52 -3.04
N GLY A 42 18.17 -9.57 -2.45
CA GLY A 42 18.49 -8.15 -2.45
C GLY A 42 19.41 -7.82 -1.29
N VAL A 43 20.57 -7.26 -1.59
CA VAL A 43 21.56 -6.78 -0.62
C VAL A 43 21.60 -5.27 -0.72
N ASP A 44 21.36 -4.59 0.39
CA ASP A 44 21.31 -3.13 0.46
C ASP A 44 22.65 -2.51 0.04
N GLN A 45 22.59 -1.61 -0.95
CA GLN A 45 23.73 -0.87 -1.48
C GLN A 45 23.47 0.62 -1.40
N GLN A 46 24.50 1.38 -1.04
CA GLN A 46 24.41 2.83 -0.97
C GLN A 46 24.38 3.44 -2.37
N VAL A 47 23.33 4.19 -2.70
CA VAL A 47 23.15 4.87 -3.99
C VAL A 47 22.90 6.36 -3.75
N GLY A 48 23.96 7.16 -3.87
CA GLY A 48 23.91 8.59 -3.57
C GLY A 48 23.61 8.86 -2.09
N HIS A 49 22.47 9.51 -1.81
CA HIS A 49 22.01 9.83 -0.45
C HIS A 49 20.97 8.83 0.11
N GLY A 50 20.63 7.77 -0.61
CA GLY A 50 19.78 6.69 -0.10
C GLY A 50 20.39 5.32 -0.36
N SER A 51 19.57 4.28 -0.20
CA SER A 51 19.98 2.89 -0.40
C SER A 51 18.96 2.14 -1.27
N ALA A 52 19.44 1.12 -1.98
CA ALA A 52 18.65 0.29 -2.88
C ALA A 52 19.26 -1.12 -2.96
N ASP A 53 18.43 -2.11 -3.26
CA ASP A 53 18.87 -3.51 -3.34
C ASP A 53 19.67 -3.77 -4.63
N ALA A 54 20.90 -4.27 -4.49
CA ALA A 54 21.57 -5.04 -5.53
C ALA A 54 21.11 -6.49 -5.47
N LEU A 55 20.76 -7.09 -6.61
CA LEU A 55 20.18 -8.43 -6.65
C LEU A 55 21.25 -9.46 -7.02
N PHE A 56 21.48 -10.44 -6.15
CA PHE A 56 22.45 -11.52 -6.36
C PHE A 56 21.73 -12.86 -6.51
N ALA A 57 22.20 -13.69 -7.45
CA ALA A 57 21.65 -15.01 -7.70
C ALA A 57 21.85 -15.96 -6.52
N LEU A 58 20.84 -16.78 -6.22
CA LEU A 58 20.88 -17.85 -5.23
C LEU A 58 20.78 -19.22 -5.89
N THR A 59 21.32 -20.24 -5.22
CA THR A 59 20.93 -21.64 -5.50
C THR A 59 19.52 -21.91 -4.96
N GLU A 60 18.90 -23.01 -5.40
CA GLU A 60 17.57 -23.39 -4.92
C GLU A 60 17.59 -23.71 -3.41
N GLU A 61 18.67 -24.33 -2.92
CA GLU A 61 18.84 -24.66 -1.51
C GLU A 61 18.99 -23.40 -0.66
N GLN A 62 19.81 -22.44 -1.09
CA GLN A 62 19.96 -21.14 -0.42
C GLN A 62 18.63 -20.39 -0.37
N TYR A 63 17.90 -20.39 -1.48
CA TYR A 63 16.60 -19.72 -1.57
C TYR A 63 15.56 -20.35 -0.64
N ALA A 64 15.46 -21.68 -0.62
CA ALA A 64 14.55 -22.40 0.27
C ALA A 64 14.92 -22.20 1.75
N ALA A 65 16.21 -22.25 2.10
CA ALA A 65 16.70 -22.00 3.47
C ALA A 65 16.39 -20.58 3.94
N ALA A 66 16.59 -19.57 3.08
CA ALA A 66 16.28 -18.18 3.39
C ALA A 66 14.78 -17.97 3.65
N LEU A 67 13.90 -18.56 2.81
CA LEU A 67 12.44 -18.51 3.02
C LEU A 67 11.99 -19.30 4.26
N ALA A 68 12.73 -20.33 4.66
CA ALA A 68 12.49 -21.07 5.90
C ALA A 68 12.94 -20.30 7.16
N GLY A 69 13.58 -19.14 7.01
CA GLY A 69 14.12 -18.35 8.12
C GLY A 69 15.46 -18.85 8.65
N GLU A 70 16.14 -19.75 7.94
CA GLU A 70 17.46 -20.30 8.32
C GLU A 70 18.60 -19.32 7.99
N GLY A 71 18.31 -18.31 7.15
CA GLY A 71 19.26 -17.31 6.71
C GLY A 71 20.20 -17.80 5.60
N LEU A 72 21.08 -16.92 5.14
CA LEU A 72 22.04 -17.19 4.06
C LEU A 72 23.50 -17.33 4.56
N GLY A 73 23.70 -17.45 5.87
CA GLY A 73 25.03 -17.50 6.48
C GLY A 73 25.86 -16.26 6.14
N PRO A 74 27.14 -16.40 5.74
CA PRO A 74 28.01 -15.26 5.41
C PRO A 74 27.73 -14.62 4.03
N PHE A 75 26.90 -15.25 3.19
CA PHE A 75 26.73 -14.88 1.78
C PHE A 75 26.28 -13.42 1.56
N GLU A 76 25.28 -12.94 2.30
CA GLU A 76 24.82 -11.54 2.18
C GLU A 76 25.97 -10.55 2.48
N GLY A 77 26.80 -10.87 3.47
CA GLY A 77 27.97 -10.06 3.81
C GLY A 77 29.08 -10.13 2.76
N GLU A 78 29.28 -11.27 2.12
CA GLU A 78 30.23 -11.45 1.00
C GLU A 78 29.78 -10.65 -0.23
N CYS A 79 28.49 -10.69 -0.57
CA CYS A 79 27.88 -9.87 -1.62
C CYS A 79 28.04 -8.37 -1.32
N TRP A 80 27.79 -7.94 -0.08
CA TRP A 80 27.97 -6.55 0.34
C TRP A 80 29.42 -6.07 0.17
N ARG A 81 30.41 -6.96 0.38
CA ARG A 81 31.84 -6.67 0.18
C ARG A 81 32.30 -6.76 -1.29
N GLY A 82 31.42 -7.12 -2.22
CA GLY A 82 31.74 -7.24 -3.65
C GLY A 82 32.50 -8.52 -4.02
N GLU A 83 32.41 -9.58 -3.19
CA GLU A 83 33.11 -10.85 -3.45
C GLU A 83 32.42 -11.72 -4.52
N HIS A 84 31.15 -11.42 -4.84
CA HIS A 84 30.27 -12.22 -5.73
C HIS A 84 29.71 -11.40 -6.91
N ASP A 85 30.52 -10.54 -7.53
CA ASP A 85 30.11 -9.77 -8.71
C ASP A 85 29.68 -10.66 -9.90
N ASP A 86 30.15 -11.91 -9.94
CA ASP A 86 29.75 -12.92 -10.93
C ASP A 86 28.30 -13.41 -10.76
N LEU A 87 27.73 -13.26 -9.56
CA LEU A 87 26.35 -13.62 -9.25
C LEU A 87 25.39 -12.42 -9.36
N LEU A 88 25.88 -11.23 -9.68
CA LEU A 88 25.10 -10.00 -9.74
C LEU A 88 24.12 -9.99 -10.91
N LEU A 89 22.82 -9.96 -10.60
CA LEU A 89 21.74 -9.88 -11.59
C LEU A 89 21.33 -8.43 -11.88
N PHE A 90 21.37 -7.58 -10.86
CA PHE A 90 21.02 -6.16 -10.99
C PHE A 90 21.83 -5.31 -10.02
N HIS A 91 22.37 -4.20 -10.53
CA HIS A 91 23.07 -3.19 -9.73
C HIS A 91 22.27 -1.88 -9.76
N PRO A 92 21.88 -1.31 -8.60
CA PRO A 92 21.19 -0.03 -8.56
C PRO A 92 22.18 1.12 -8.85
N GLY A 93 21.77 2.12 -9.63
CA GLY A 93 22.67 3.20 -10.03
C GLY A 93 22.15 4.08 -11.16
N GLY A 94 22.73 5.27 -11.32
CA GLY A 94 22.40 6.18 -12.43
C GLY A 94 20.94 6.67 -12.45
N GLY A 95 20.26 6.71 -11.29
CA GLY A 95 18.85 7.06 -11.16
C GLY A 95 17.88 5.86 -11.22
N SER A 96 18.39 4.64 -11.43
CA SER A 96 17.60 3.39 -11.35
C SER A 96 17.77 2.73 -9.98
N TRP A 97 16.69 2.73 -9.19
CA TRP A 97 16.65 2.15 -7.84
C TRP A 97 16.10 0.72 -7.83
N TYR A 98 15.39 0.33 -8.89
CA TYR A 98 14.79 -0.99 -9.06
C TYR A 98 14.92 -1.44 -10.53
N PRO A 99 14.87 -2.76 -10.81
CA PRO A 99 14.76 -3.24 -12.18
C PRO A 99 13.56 -2.63 -12.92
N GLU A 100 13.68 -2.44 -14.24
CA GLU A 100 12.62 -1.84 -15.07
C GLU A 100 11.29 -2.60 -14.95
N ARG A 101 11.36 -3.93 -14.89
CA ARG A 101 10.22 -4.81 -14.61
C ARG A 101 10.38 -5.46 -13.25
N TRP A 102 9.81 -4.80 -12.25
CA TRP A 102 9.76 -5.27 -10.88
C TRP A 102 8.33 -5.55 -10.45
N SER A 103 8.11 -6.67 -9.78
CA SER A 103 6.81 -7.02 -9.19
C SER A 103 6.98 -7.27 -7.70
N PRO A 104 6.67 -6.28 -6.85
CA PRO A 104 6.85 -6.41 -5.41
C PRO A 104 5.86 -7.43 -4.83
N CYS A 105 6.23 -8.12 -3.76
CA CYS A 105 5.28 -8.93 -3.01
C CYS A 105 4.17 -8.02 -2.44
N ARG A 106 2.95 -8.55 -2.38
CA ARG A 106 1.79 -7.81 -1.88
C ARG A 106 2.01 -7.43 -0.42
N ALA A 107 1.63 -6.19 -0.05
CA ALA A 107 1.68 -5.79 1.35
C ALA A 107 0.65 -6.60 2.15
N ARG A 108 1.08 -7.16 3.28
CA ARG A 108 0.21 -7.80 4.26
C ARG A 108 0.15 -6.93 5.51
N MET A 109 -1.03 -6.88 6.13
CA MET A 109 -1.27 -6.05 7.30
C MET A 109 -0.78 -6.69 8.60
N LEU A 110 -0.66 -8.03 8.60
CA LEU A 110 0.03 -8.79 9.63
C LEU A 110 1.26 -9.47 8.98
N PRO A 111 2.37 -9.64 9.72
CA PRO A 111 3.46 -10.48 9.27
C PRO A 111 2.93 -11.88 8.92
N PRO A 112 3.26 -12.41 7.73
CA PRO A 112 2.81 -13.75 7.37
C PRO A 112 3.48 -14.78 8.29
N ARG A 113 2.80 -15.90 8.57
CA ARG A 113 3.37 -16.98 9.40
C ARG A 113 4.56 -17.67 8.74
N PHE A 114 4.60 -17.66 7.42
CA PHE A 114 5.68 -18.22 6.60
C PHE A 114 5.90 -17.32 5.38
N GLU A 115 7.11 -17.35 4.84
CA GLU A 115 7.43 -16.78 3.54
C GLU A 115 7.37 -17.87 2.45
N GLY A 116 7.06 -17.52 1.20
CA GLY A 116 7.03 -18.50 0.12
C GLY A 116 6.24 -18.09 -1.11
N GLU A 117 6.45 -18.81 -2.21
CA GLU A 117 5.81 -18.55 -3.50
C GLU A 117 4.29 -18.73 -3.46
N LEU A 118 3.76 -19.50 -2.50
CA LEU A 118 2.32 -19.74 -2.34
C LEU A 118 1.51 -18.43 -2.27
N TRP A 119 2.07 -17.38 -1.68
CA TRP A 119 1.41 -16.10 -1.55
C TRP A 119 1.06 -15.47 -2.91
N TRP A 120 1.87 -15.69 -3.95
CA TRP A 120 1.57 -15.22 -5.30
C TRP A 120 0.37 -15.93 -5.90
N HIS A 121 0.20 -17.23 -5.62
CA HIS A 121 -0.97 -18.00 -6.07
C HIS A 121 -2.23 -17.61 -5.30
N VAL A 122 -2.11 -17.42 -3.98
CA VAL A 122 -3.18 -16.92 -3.11
C VAL A 122 -3.67 -15.53 -3.56
N ASP A 123 -2.74 -14.66 -3.96
CA ASP A 123 -3.05 -13.29 -4.35
C ASP A 123 -3.58 -13.17 -5.78
N ALA A 124 -3.23 -14.08 -6.68
CA ALA A 124 -3.71 -14.11 -8.05
C ALA A 124 -5.12 -14.70 -8.24
N TRP A 125 -5.63 -15.42 -7.24
CA TRP A 125 -6.83 -16.26 -7.38
C TRP A 125 -8.10 -15.52 -7.87
N ASP A 126 -8.34 -14.28 -7.43
CA ASP A 126 -9.51 -13.47 -7.84
C ASP A 126 -9.13 -12.34 -8.81
N GLU A 127 -7.89 -12.33 -9.29
CA GLU A 127 -7.45 -11.33 -10.25
C GLU A 127 -7.87 -11.75 -11.66
N PRO A 128 -8.16 -10.78 -12.56
CA PRO A 128 -8.37 -11.08 -13.97
C PRO A 128 -7.21 -11.93 -14.54
N ALA A 129 -7.53 -12.86 -15.45
CA ALA A 129 -6.53 -13.79 -15.99
C ALA A 129 -5.37 -13.09 -16.72
N ASP A 130 -5.62 -11.91 -17.28
CA ASP A 130 -4.68 -11.02 -17.96
C ASP A 130 -3.98 -10.02 -17.03
N SER A 131 -4.28 -10.06 -15.73
CA SER A 131 -3.58 -9.22 -14.74
C SER A 131 -2.12 -9.61 -14.59
N ALA A 132 -1.27 -8.63 -14.24
CA ALA A 132 0.15 -8.88 -13.95
C ALA A 132 0.35 -9.90 -12.82
N ARG A 133 -0.57 -9.94 -11.82
CA ARG A 133 -0.51 -10.91 -10.72
C ARG A 133 -0.80 -12.33 -11.19
N ALA A 134 -1.83 -12.50 -12.03
CA ALA A 134 -2.15 -13.80 -12.62
C ALA A 134 -1.04 -14.28 -13.55
N GLU A 135 -0.44 -13.39 -14.33
CA GLU A 135 0.72 -13.70 -15.17
C GLU A 135 1.91 -14.18 -14.33
N VAL A 136 2.29 -13.44 -13.28
CA VAL A 136 3.39 -13.83 -12.40
C VAL A 136 3.12 -15.17 -11.72
N SER A 137 1.91 -15.37 -11.20
CA SER A 137 1.50 -16.64 -10.58
C SER A 137 1.68 -17.83 -11.53
N ARG A 138 1.25 -17.71 -12.80
CA ARG A 138 1.49 -18.75 -13.82
C ARG A 138 2.98 -18.99 -14.06
N ARG A 139 3.76 -17.93 -14.25
CA ARG A 139 5.21 -18.04 -14.48
C ARG A 139 5.94 -18.72 -13.33
N LEU A 140 5.52 -18.49 -12.09
CA LEU A 140 6.05 -19.19 -10.91
C LEU A 140 5.65 -20.67 -10.89
N ALA A 141 4.38 -20.98 -11.17
CA ALA A 141 3.83 -22.34 -11.07
C ALA A 141 4.34 -23.32 -12.14
N THR A 142 4.55 -22.85 -13.37
CA THR A 142 4.77 -23.73 -14.53
C THR A 142 6.03 -23.42 -15.32
N GLY A 143 6.76 -22.38 -14.94
CA GLY A 143 7.60 -21.68 -15.89
C GLY A 143 6.77 -20.91 -16.93
N PRO A 144 7.37 -20.41 -18.02
CA PRO A 144 6.78 -19.41 -18.91
C PRO A 144 5.46 -19.81 -19.62
N ASP A 145 5.05 -21.09 -19.65
CA ASP A 145 4.05 -21.60 -20.61
C ASP A 145 2.82 -22.35 -20.03
N GLY A 146 2.52 -22.30 -18.73
CA GLY A 146 1.47 -23.15 -18.14
C GLY A 146 0.29 -22.46 -17.44
N THR A 147 -0.70 -23.28 -17.08
CA THR A 147 -1.95 -22.88 -16.42
C THR A 147 -1.83 -23.00 -14.90
N ALA A 148 -2.40 -22.06 -14.15
CA ALA A 148 -2.42 -22.10 -12.69
C ALA A 148 -3.41 -23.18 -12.20
N ASP A 149 -2.91 -24.39 -11.96
CA ASP A 149 -3.60 -25.36 -11.14
C ASP A 149 -3.59 -24.88 -9.67
N ARG A 150 -4.60 -25.27 -8.90
CA ARG A 150 -4.71 -24.97 -7.46
C ARG A 150 -4.11 -26.07 -6.60
N VAL A 151 -3.67 -27.14 -7.25
CA VAL A 151 -3.00 -28.28 -6.67
C VAL A 151 -1.55 -28.28 -7.15
N PHE A 152 -0.63 -28.19 -6.21
CA PHE A 152 0.80 -28.12 -6.46
C PHE A 152 1.42 -29.45 -6.04
N ARG A 153 1.87 -30.23 -7.03
CA ARG A 153 2.68 -31.42 -6.77
C ARG A 153 4.07 -30.99 -6.31
N LEU A 154 4.60 -31.64 -5.29
CA LEU A 154 5.94 -31.37 -4.76
C LEU A 154 7.00 -32.35 -5.26
N VAL A 155 6.57 -33.49 -5.82
CA VAL A 155 7.43 -34.57 -6.29
C VAL A 155 6.93 -35.14 -7.62
N GLY A 156 7.85 -35.77 -8.36
CA GLY A 156 7.55 -36.44 -9.63
C GLY A 156 7.37 -35.50 -10.82
N ASP A 157 6.92 -36.06 -11.94
CA ASP A 157 6.73 -35.30 -13.17
C ASP A 157 5.62 -34.26 -13.02
N GLY A 158 5.96 -33.01 -13.37
CA GLY A 158 5.07 -31.86 -13.18
C GLY A 158 5.04 -31.31 -11.76
N ALA A 159 6.04 -31.62 -10.93
CA ALA A 159 6.23 -30.93 -9.66
C ALA A 159 6.43 -29.42 -9.86
N HIS A 160 6.04 -28.64 -8.85
CA HIS A 160 6.29 -27.20 -8.80
C HIS A 160 7.79 -26.93 -9.00
N PRO A 161 8.21 -25.93 -9.81
CA PRO A 161 9.62 -25.73 -10.17
C PRO A 161 10.58 -25.61 -8.98
N ARG A 162 10.11 -25.03 -7.87
CA ARG A 162 10.86 -24.90 -6.62
C ARG A 162 9.98 -25.36 -5.46
N PRO A 163 9.82 -26.68 -5.23
CA PRO A 163 8.80 -27.19 -4.34
C PRO A 163 9.09 -26.85 -2.87
N ALA A 164 10.37 -26.78 -2.48
CA ALA A 164 10.78 -26.35 -1.13
C ALA A 164 10.59 -24.85 -0.86
N ALA A 165 10.40 -24.03 -1.90
CA ALA A 165 10.16 -22.59 -1.79
C ALA A 165 8.67 -22.22 -1.87
N LEU A 166 7.79 -23.18 -2.18
CA LEU A 166 6.35 -22.93 -2.27
C LEU A 166 5.81 -22.45 -0.90
N ILE A 167 6.14 -23.17 0.17
CA ILE A 167 5.96 -22.75 1.56
C ILE A 167 7.32 -22.91 2.25
N GLY A 168 7.94 -21.80 2.63
CA GLY A 168 9.23 -21.78 3.31
C GLY A 168 9.23 -22.66 4.55
N GLY A 169 10.24 -23.52 4.66
CA GLY A 169 10.37 -24.47 5.77
C GLY A 169 9.50 -25.72 5.67
N LEU A 170 8.73 -25.91 4.59
CA LEU A 170 7.91 -27.09 4.35
C LEU A 170 8.30 -27.82 3.05
N PRO A 171 9.52 -28.38 2.96
CA PRO A 171 9.99 -29.09 1.77
C PRO A 171 9.21 -30.40 1.50
N PRO A 172 9.32 -30.96 0.28
CA PRO A 172 8.81 -32.31 -0.01
C PRO A 172 9.27 -33.32 1.03
N GLY A 173 8.37 -34.24 1.41
CA GLY A 173 8.65 -35.26 2.43
C GLY A 173 8.50 -34.79 3.88
N SER A 174 8.17 -33.51 4.12
CA SER A 174 7.86 -33.01 5.46
C SER A 174 6.73 -33.80 6.12
N ASP A 175 6.79 -33.96 7.45
CA ASP A 175 5.74 -34.61 8.23
C ASP A 175 4.69 -33.61 8.76
N ARG A 176 3.68 -34.13 9.46
CA ARG A 176 2.62 -33.32 10.08
C ARG A 176 3.11 -32.47 11.24
N ALA A 177 4.17 -32.87 11.93
CA ALA A 177 4.75 -32.09 13.02
C ALA A 177 5.42 -30.83 12.48
N ARG A 178 6.17 -30.98 11.37
CA ARG A 178 6.76 -29.84 10.65
C ARG A 178 5.70 -28.93 10.06
N ALA A 179 4.65 -29.50 9.46
CA ALA A 179 3.51 -28.71 8.97
C ALA A 179 2.87 -27.87 10.07
N ARG A 180 2.65 -28.45 11.27
CA ARG A 180 2.14 -27.69 12.42
C ARG A 180 3.09 -26.60 12.90
N ALA A 181 4.39 -26.86 12.89
CA ALA A 181 5.39 -25.86 13.27
C ALA A 181 5.41 -24.64 12.33
N VAL A 182 5.21 -24.86 11.02
CA VAL A 182 5.24 -23.82 9.99
C VAL A 182 3.89 -23.10 9.84
N LEU A 183 2.79 -23.87 9.75
CA LEU A 183 1.46 -23.34 9.42
C LEU A 183 0.59 -23.06 10.66
N GLY A 184 0.98 -23.56 11.83
CA GLY A 184 0.19 -23.50 13.06
C GLY A 184 -0.77 -24.69 13.19
N ASP A 185 -1.84 -24.53 13.97
CA ASP A 185 -2.78 -25.61 14.22
C ASP A 185 -3.71 -25.85 13.01
N PRO A 186 -4.03 -27.13 12.71
CA PRO A 186 -4.98 -27.45 11.67
C PRO A 186 -6.40 -27.05 12.08
N VAL A 187 -7.20 -26.61 11.11
CA VAL A 187 -8.57 -26.12 11.31
C VAL A 187 -9.66 -27.18 11.13
N GLU A 188 -9.30 -28.37 10.64
CA GLU A 188 -10.21 -29.50 10.46
C GLU A 188 -9.76 -30.73 11.26
N ALA A 189 -10.72 -31.56 11.67
CA ALA A 189 -10.49 -32.74 12.51
C ALA A 189 -9.57 -33.82 11.87
N GLY A 190 -9.31 -33.73 10.55
CA GLY A 190 -8.35 -34.59 9.85
C GLY A 190 -6.89 -34.16 9.99
N GLY A 191 -6.62 -32.95 10.50
CA GLY A 191 -5.26 -32.50 10.82
C GLY A 191 -4.41 -32.00 9.63
N ASP A 192 -4.93 -32.08 8.41
CA ASP A 192 -4.16 -31.78 7.17
C ASP A 192 -4.61 -30.49 6.47
N VAL A 193 -5.53 -29.73 7.08
CA VAL A 193 -6.03 -28.47 6.54
C VAL A 193 -5.69 -27.33 7.50
N TYR A 194 -5.03 -26.31 6.97
CA TYR A 194 -4.49 -25.18 7.73
C TYR A 194 -5.07 -23.87 7.21
N ALA A 195 -5.31 -22.92 8.12
CA ALA A 195 -5.70 -21.56 7.73
C ALA A 195 -4.48 -20.76 7.28
N VAL A 196 -4.60 -20.14 6.12
CA VAL A 196 -3.64 -19.17 5.60
C VAL A 196 -4.40 -17.87 5.36
N GLU A 197 -4.45 -17.05 6.42
CA GLU A 197 -5.38 -15.93 6.55
C GLU A 197 -6.84 -16.36 6.33
N GLY A 198 -7.51 -15.86 5.29
CA GLY A 198 -8.87 -16.27 4.94
C GLY A 198 -8.97 -17.44 3.97
N ASP A 199 -7.84 -17.96 3.50
CA ASP A 199 -7.75 -19.11 2.61
C ASP A 199 -7.36 -20.37 3.40
N ARG A 200 -7.43 -21.52 2.73
CA ARG A 200 -7.07 -22.82 3.29
C ARG A 200 -5.98 -23.47 2.45
N VAL A 201 -5.06 -24.11 3.15
CA VAL A 201 -4.05 -25.00 2.57
C VAL A 201 -4.37 -26.41 3.03
N ARG A 202 -4.63 -27.32 2.08
CA ARG A 202 -4.76 -28.75 2.32
C ARG A 202 -3.46 -29.44 1.91
N LEU A 203 -2.90 -30.23 2.82
CA LEU A 203 -1.68 -30.98 2.62
C LEU A 203 -1.99 -32.43 2.24
N GLY A 204 -1.39 -32.91 1.17
CA GLY A 204 -1.47 -34.30 0.71
C GLY A 204 -0.22 -35.08 1.06
N TYR A 205 -0.39 -36.24 1.70
CA TYR A 205 0.70 -37.10 2.19
C TYR A 205 0.71 -38.46 1.48
N ALA A 206 1.89 -38.99 1.20
CA ALA A 206 2.11 -40.36 0.75
C ALA A 206 3.21 -41.04 1.58
N ASP A 207 3.57 -42.28 1.22
CA ASP A 207 4.65 -43.07 1.85
C ASP A 207 6.00 -42.39 1.59
N GLY A 208 6.36 -41.44 2.46
CA GLY A 208 7.52 -40.56 2.28
C GLY A 208 7.29 -39.14 2.80
N GLY A 209 6.06 -38.76 3.15
CA GLY A 209 5.70 -37.47 3.72
C GLY A 209 4.90 -36.60 2.76
N LEU A 210 5.03 -35.29 2.88
CA LEU A 210 4.28 -34.31 2.09
C LEU A 210 4.63 -34.42 0.59
N VAL A 211 3.62 -34.59 -0.26
CA VAL A 211 3.79 -34.72 -1.72
C VAL A 211 2.95 -33.73 -2.52
N GLU A 212 1.94 -33.11 -1.89
CA GLU A 212 1.01 -32.22 -2.57
C GLU A 212 0.51 -31.11 -1.64
N ILE A 213 0.28 -29.93 -2.20
CA ILE A 213 -0.33 -28.78 -1.53
C ILE A 213 -1.49 -28.29 -2.39
N ALA A 214 -2.69 -28.25 -1.83
CA ALA A 214 -3.88 -27.70 -2.49
C ALA A 214 -4.34 -26.41 -1.82
N LEU A 215 -4.62 -25.38 -2.63
CA LEU A 215 -5.21 -24.12 -2.19
C LEU A 215 -6.72 -24.16 -2.32
N GLU A 216 -7.40 -23.72 -1.27
CA GLU A 216 -8.85 -23.66 -1.19
C GLU A 216 -9.30 -22.30 -0.67
N ARG A 217 -10.23 -21.66 -1.39
CA ARG A 217 -10.86 -20.41 -0.97
C ARG A 217 -12.29 -20.68 -0.49
N PRO A 218 -12.57 -20.55 0.82
CA PRO A 218 -13.93 -20.56 1.33
C PRO A 218 -14.78 -19.46 0.68
N ALA A 219 -16.09 -19.65 0.68
CA ALA A 219 -17.01 -18.58 0.28
C ALA A 219 -16.80 -17.34 1.17
N PRO A 220 -16.83 -16.12 0.59
CA PRO A 220 -16.69 -14.90 1.37
C PRO A 220 -17.73 -14.82 2.48
N ARG A 221 -17.28 -14.48 3.70
CA ARG A 221 -18.18 -14.18 4.81
C ARG A 221 -19.02 -12.94 4.47
N PRO A 222 -20.32 -12.89 4.86
CA PRO A 222 -21.11 -11.67 4.72
C PRO A 222 -20.51 -10.55 5.59
N LEU A 223 -20.70 -9.29 5.17
CA LEU A 223 -20.29 -8.16 6.00
C LEU A 223 -21.04 -8.16 7.33
N PRO A 224 -20.35 -7.89 8.45
CA PRO A 224 -20.94 -7.89 9.79
C PRO A 224 -22.04 -6.83 9.91
N GLU A 225 -22.87 -6.95 10.93
CA GLU A 225 -23.90 -5.96 11.25
C GLU A 225 -23.33 -4.73 11.97
N GLY A 226 -24.14 -3.67 12.05
CA GLY A 226 -23.77 -2.43 12.73
C GLY A 226 -22.91 -1.46 11.89
N PRO A 227 -22.45 -0.34 12.49
CA PRO A 227 -21.68 0.70 11.80
C PRO A 227 -20.38 0.22 11.16
N VAL A 228 -19.76 -0.85 11.68
CA VAL A 228 -18.57 -1.48 11.07
C VAL A 228 -18.80 -1.89 9.61
N ARG A 229 -20.05 -2.25 9.27
CA ARG A 229 -20.46 -2.57 7.89
C ARG A 229 -20.21 -1.42 6.92
N ALA A 230 -20.50 -0.19 7.32
CA ALA A 230 -20.37 0.97 6.46
C ALA A 230 -18.90 1.26 6.13
N PHE A 231 -18.02 1.13 7.12
CA PHE A 231 -16.56 1.29 6.92
C PHE A 231 -16.00 0.23 5.97
N LEU A 232 -16.43 -1.04 6.10
CA LEU A 232 -16.05 -2.11 5.16
C LEU A 232 -16.65 -1.90 3.77
N ALA A 233 -17.93 -1.52 3.67
CA ALA A 233 -18.62 -1.35 2.40
C ALA A 233 -18.06 -0.19 1.56
N ALA A 234 -17.48 0.83 2.20
CA ALA A 234 -16.84 1.94 1.50
C ALA A 234 -15.52 1.56 0.82
N LEU A 235 -14.85 0.48 1.22
CA LEU A 235 -13.56 0.08 0.64
C LEU A 235 -13.68 -0.24 -0.86
N GLY A 236 -12.81 0.38 -1.66
CA GLY A 236 -12.81 0.32 -3.13
C GLY A 236 -13.82 1.26 -3.81
N GLU A 237 -14.77 1.81 -3.05
CA GLU A 237 -15.79 2.72 -3.59
C GLU A 237 -15.21 4.11 -3.87
N PRO A 238 -15.81 4.87 -4.80
CA PRO A 238 -15.40 6.24 -5.07
C PRO A 238 -15.49 7.14 -3.83
N GLU A 239 -14.48 7.98 -3.65
CA GLU A 239 -14.56 9.15 -2.78
C GLU A 239 -15.76 10.01 -3.18
N ALA A 240 -16.51 10.49 -2.18
CA ALA A 240 -17.79 11.18 -2.33
C ALA A 240 -18.94 10.35 -2.93
N GLY A 241 -18.78 9.04 -3.11
CA GLY A 241 -19.88 8.11 -3.44
C GLY A 241 -20.81 7.85 -2.25
N PRO A 242 -21.94 7.13 -2.45
CA PRO A 242 -22.92 6.86 -1.40
C PRO A 242 -22.33 6.17 -0.15
N ALA A 243 -21.48 5.15 -0.35
CA ALA A 243 -20.85 4.42 0.76
C ALA A 243 -19.87 5.31 1.54
N PHE A 244 -19.10 6.16 0.84
CA PHE A 244 -18.22 7.14 1.49
C PHE A 244 -19.01 8.19 2.30
N ARG A 245 -20.14 8.67 1.78
CA ARG A 245 -21.00 9.63 2.50
C ARG A 245 -21.57 9.04 3.78
N GLU A 246 -21.89 7.76 3.79
CA GLU A 246 -22.33 7.07 5.01
C GLU A 246 -21.21 7.00 6.05
N VAL A 247 -19.98 6.68 5.64
CA VAL A 247 -18.79 6.77 6.51
C VAL A 247 -18.62 8.19 7.05
N ALA A 248 -18.72 9.22 6.21
CA ALA A 248 -18.61 10.61 6.62
C ALA A 248 -19.70 11.03 7.62
N ARG A 249 -20.94 10.54 7.45
CA ARG A 249 -22.06 10.77 8.35
C ARG A 249 -21.80 10.16 9.73
N LEU A 250 -21.34 8.92 9.77
CA LEU A 250 -20.97 8.21 11.01
C LEU A 250 -19.81 8.92 11.71
N ALA A 251 -18.79 9.30 10.95
CA ALA A 251 -17.58 9.95 11.41
C ALA A 251 -17.74 11.42 11.81
N GLY A 252 -18.89 12.06 11.55
CA GLY A 252 -19.15 13.43 11.99
C GLY A 252 -18.66 14.53 11.06
N GLY A 253 -18.54 14.27 9.76
CA GLY A 253 -18.08 15.26 8.77
C GLY A 253 -16.55 15.32 8.66
N THR A 254 -16.05 15.68 7.48
CA THR A 254 -14.61 15.77 7.24
C THR A 254 -14.06 17.02 7.91
N GLY A 255 -13.22 16.82 8.91
CA GLY A 255 -12.58 17.90 9.65
C GLY A 255 -11.35 18.44 8.92
N ARG A 256 -10.49 17.56 8.38
CA ARG A 256 -9.24 17.92 7.70
C ARG A 256 -8.83 16.94 6.59
N ARG A 257 -8.10 17.43 5.59
CA ARG A 257 -7.50 16.61 4.51
C ARG A 257 -5.98 16.79 4.46
N TRP A 258 -5.26 15.68 4.34
CA TRP A 258 -3.79 15.64 4.29
C TRP A 258 -3.32 14.86 3.06
N ALA A 259 -2.19 15.26 2.50
CA ALA A 259 -1.45 14.47 1.51
C ALA A 259 -0.13 13.99 2.11
N ALA A 260 0.46 12.94 1.54
CA ALA A 260 1.82 12.57 1.86
C ALA A 260 2.82 13.54 1.19
N SER A 261 3.90 13.90 1.89
CA SER A 261 4.97 14.77 1.37
C SER A 261 5.79 14.12 0.24
N SER A 262 5.71 12.80 0.06
CA SER A 262 6.55 12.02 -0.85
C SER A 262 6.06 11.93 -2.30
N GLY A 263 5.09 12.76 -2.71
CA GLY A 263 4.49 12.68 -4.05
C GLY A 263 3.60 11.44 -4.26
N SER A 264 3.29 10.70 -3.19
CA SER A 264 2.30 9.62 -3.24
C SER A 264 0.91 10.20 -3.56
N PRO A 265 0.13 9.57 -4.47
CA PRO A 265 -1.23 10.01 -4.78
C PRO A 265 -2.22 9.77 -3.63
N ARG A 266 -1.74 9.18 -2.52
CA ARG A 266 -2.55 8.87 -1.35
C ARG A 266 -2.81 10.11 -0.49
N ARG A 267 -4.07 10.25 -0.09
CA ARG A 267 -4.53 11.25 0.88
C ARG A 267 -5.07 10.59 2.14
N LEU A 268 -5.03 11.33 3.23
CA LEU A 268 -5.66 11.01 4.51
C LEU A 268 -6.76 12.04 4.81
N LEU A 269 -7.97 11.57 5.02
CA LEU A 269 -9.13 12.38 5.41
C LEU A 269 -9.39 12.12 6.89
N ALA A 270 -9.16 13.12 7.74
CA ALA A 270 -9.42 13.04 9.17
C ALA A 270 -10.79 13.67 9.48
N PHE A 271 -11.64 12.91 10.15
CA PHE A 271 -12.99 13.31 10.52
C PHE A 271 -13.02 13.71 11.99
N ASP A 272 -13.82 14.73 12.33
CA ASP A 272 -13.88 15.30 13.69
C ASP A 272 -14.34 14.28 14.73
N GLY A 273 -15.13 13.30 14.30
CA GLY A 273 -15.59 12.22 15.15
C GLY A 273 -14.59 11.10 15.36
N GLY A 274 -13.29 11.24 15.03
CA GLY A 274 -12.25 10.24 15.39
C GLY A 274 -12.06 9.11 14.38
N VAL A 275 -12.40 9.34 13.10
CA VAL A 275 -12.18 8.39 11.99
C VAL A 275 -11.17 8.98 11.01
N GLU A 276 -10.28 8.14 10.50
CA GLU A 276 -9.32 8.48 9.46
C GLU A 276 -9.53 7.60 8.23
N VAL A 277 -9.67 8.19 7.06
CA VAL A 277 -9.90 7.46 5.80
C VAL A 277 -8.73 7.73 4.85
N GLN A 278 -8.08 6.68 4.37
CA GLN A 278 -7.10 6.81 3.29
C GLN A 278 -7.79 6.64 1.95
N VAL A 279 -7.54 7.58 1.04
CA VAL A 279 -8.01 7.52 -0.35
C VAL A 279 -6.83 7.60 -1.29
N GLU A 280 -6.91 6.86 -2.39
CA GLU A 280 -5.92 6.88 -3.45
C GLU A 280 -6.66 6.78 -4.77
N GLU A 281 -6.29 7.63 -5.71
CA GLU A 281 -6.93 7.71 -7.02
C GLU A 281 -8.47 7.86 -6.92
N GLY A 282 -8.93 8.69 -5.98
CA GLY A 282 -10.35 8.93 -5.73
C GLY A 282 -11.15 7.70 -5.29
N ARG A 283 -10.50 6.67 -4.73
CA ARG A 283 -11.14 5.49 -4.14
C ARG A 283 -10.68 5.30 -2.70
N VAL A 284 -11.56 4.75 -1.86
CA VAL A 284 -11.24 4.46 -0.45
C VAL A 284 -10.37 3.21 -0.34
N LEU A 285 -9.21 3.35 0.29
CA LEU A 285 -8.30 2.23 0.59
C LEU A 285 -8.48 1.69 2.00
N SER A 286 -8.68 2.56 2.98
CA SER A 286 -8.86 2.17 4.38
C SER A 286 -9.70 3.18 5.16
N ALA A 287 -10.30 2.71 6.25
CA ALA A 287 -10.98 3.51 7.26
C ALA A 287 -10.57 3.01 8.66
N ARG A 288 -9.84 3.83 9.40
CA ARG A 288 -9.42 3.59 10.77
C ARG A 288 -10.35 4.31 11.73
N VAL A 289 -11.00 3.56 12.60
CA VAL A 289 -11.86 4.04 13.69
C VAL A 289 -11.06 3.93 14.98
N ARG A 290 -10.81 5.07 15.63
CA ARG A 290 -10.07 5.11 16.89
C ARG A 290 -11.03 4.81 18.02
N LEU A 291 -10.77 3.80 18.84
CA LEU A 291 -11.60 3.52 20.01
C LEU A 291 -11.06 4.22 21.26
N ARG A 292 -9.80 4.67 21.21
CA ARG A 292 -9.15 5.49 22.23
C ARG A 292 -8.67 6.82 21.67
N ALA A 293 -8.64 7.82 22.54
CA ALA A 293 -8.01 9.10 22.25
C ALA A 293 -6.51 8.96 22.50
N ASP A 294 -5.70 9.55 21.64
CA ASP A 294 -4.24 9.55 21.76
C ASP A 294 -3.66 10.88 21.24
N ALA A 295 -2.33 11.00 21.26
CA ALA A 295 -1.62 12.19 20.76
C ALA A 295 -1.93 12.53 19.29
N SER A 296 -2.47 11.58 18.52
CA SER A 296 -2.77 11.76 17.11
C SER A 296 -4.24 12.14 16.83
N GLY A 297 -5.14 12.12 17.82
CA GLY A 297 -6.54 12.55 17.67
C GLY A 297 -7.56 11.94 18.63
N PRO A 298 -8.83 12.40 18.55
CA PRO A 298 -9.89 11.98 19.47
C PRO A 298 -10.39 10.55 19.20
N ALA A 299 -11.01 9.95 20.23
CA ALA A 299 -11.72 8.68 20.11
C ALA A 299 -13.01 8.84 19.30
N TYR A 300 -13.44 7.74 18.68
CA TYR A 300 -14.68 7.67 17.92
C TYR A 300 -15.89 7.85 18.84
N ARG A 301 -16.65 8.94 18.61
CA ARG A 301 -17.76 9.34 19.49
C ARG A 301 -18.87 8.29 19.62
N HIS A 302 -19.01 7.41 18.62
CA HIS A 302 -19.97 6.30 18.61
C HIS A 302 -19.27 4.92 18.70
N ALA A 303 -18.04 4.88 19.23
CA ALA A 303 -17.36 3.61 19.56
C ALA A 303 -18.26 2.61 20.30
N PRO A 304 -19.14 3.05 21.22
CA PRO A 304 -19.97 2.11 21.96
C PRO A 304 -21.08 1.42 21.16
N ASP A 305 -21.33 1.87 19.92
CA ASP A 305 -22.34 1.32 19.02
C ASP A 305 -21.70 0.66 17.78
N LEU A 306 -20.36 0.57 17.72
CA LEU A 306 -19.63 0.04 16.56
C LEU A 306 -19.94 -1.44 16.31
N LEU A 307 -20.09 -2.21 17.39
CA LEU A 307 -20.56 -3.58 17.41
C LEU A 307 -21.84 -3.68 18.26
N PRO A 308 -22.97 -4.14 17.70
CA PRO A 308 -24.19 -4.31 18.47
C PRO A 308 -23.99 -5.30 19.63
N GLY A 309 -24.38 -4.90 20.85
CA GLY A 309 -24.46 -5.80 22.01
C GLY A 309 -23.15 -6.12 22.74
N THR A 310 -22.06 -5.38 22.50
CA THR A 310 -20.77 -5.60 23.16
C THR A 310 -20.58 -4.73 24.42
N ALA A 311 -19.79 -5.22 25.38
CA ALA A 311 -19.37 -4.46 26.55
C ALA A 311 -18.49 -3.25 26.16
N ARG A 312 -18.36 -2.26 27.06
CA ARG A 312 -17.69 -0.99 26.80
C ARG A 312 -16.50 -0.80 27.77
N PRO A 313 -15.26 -0.65 27.28
CA PRO A 313 -14.77 -0.82 25.90
C PRO A 313 -14.81 -2.28 25.43
N PRO A 314 -14.92 -2.55 24.10
CA PRO A 314 -15.00 -3.91 23.59
C PRO A 314 -13.68 -4.66 23.80
N THR A 315 -13.78 -5.87 24.34
CA THR A 315 -12.65 -6.77 24.53
C THR A 315 -12.43 -7.64 23.30
N ARG A 316 -11.27 -8.28 23.23
CA ARG A 316 -11.00 -9.32 22.22
C ARG A 316 -12.05 -10.42 22.17
N ALA A 317 -12.55 -10.84 23.33
CA ALA A 317 -13.62 -11.83 23.42
C ALA A 317 -14.96 -11.31 22.85
N ASP A 318 -15.25 -10.02 22.98
CA ASP A 318 -16.45 -9.41 22.39
C ASP A 318 -16.37 -9.39 20.86
N PHE A 319 -15.19 -9.09 20.29
CA PHE A 319 -14.97 -9.21 18.84
C PHE A 319 -15.10 -10.64 18.36
N HIS A 320 -14.56 -11.63 19.08
CA HIS A 320 -14.69 -13.05 18.72
C HIS A 320 -16.14 -13.52 18.76
N ARG A 321 -16.91 -13.05 19.75
CA ARG A 321 -18.35 -13.34 19.85
C ARG A 321 -19.14 -12.72 18.69
N ALA A 322 -18.82 -11.48 18.34
CA ALA A 322 -19.56 -10.73 17.32
C ALA A 322 -19.18 -11.12 15.87
N LEU A 323 -17.91 -11.42 15.62
CA LEU A 323 -17.34 -11.61 14.27
C LEU A 323 -16.91 -13.07 13.98
N GLY A 324 -16.95 -13.94 14.98
CA GLY A 324 -16.39 -15.29 14.94
C GLY A 324 -14.87 -15.30 15.13
N LEU A 325 -14.22 -16.41 14.79
CA LEU A 325 -12.77 -16.51 14.88
C LEU A 325 -12.07 -15.67 13.79
N PRO A 326 -10.95 -15.00 14.13
CA PRO A 326 -10.17 -14.24 13.16
C PRO A 326 -9.55 -15.17 12.12
N SER A 327 -9.30 -14.61 10.94
CA SER A 327 -8.55 -15.24 9.85
C SER A 327 -7.06 -15.33 10.17
N ALA A 328 -6.52 -14.34 10.88
CA ALA A 328 -5.15 -14.35 11.37
C ALA A 328 -5.02 -13.51 12.64
N THR A 329 -3.99 -13.81 13.42
CA THR A 329 -3.65 -13.12 14.66
C THR A 329 -2.14 -12.93 14.71
N GLY A 330 -1.70 -11.74 15.11
CA GLY A 330 -0.29 -11.46 15.40
C GLY A 330 -0.09 -10.08 16.03
N ALA A 331 0.93 -9.94 16.90
CA ALA A 331 1.35 -8.68 17.52
C ALA A 331 0.17 -7.83 18.04
N GLY A 332 -0.59 -8.38 18.99
CA GLY A 332 -1.73 -7.67 19.58
C GLY A 332 -2.87 -7.35 18.60
N THR A 333 -2.92 -7.96 17.41
CA THR A 333 -3.89 -7.63 16.37
C THR A 333 -4.61 -8.86 15.82
N ASP A 334 -5.93 -8.76 15.66
CA ASP A 334 -6.76 -9.75 14.96
C ASP A 334 -7.18 -9.25 13.58
N LEU A 335 -7.10 -10.11 12.56
CA LEU A 335 -7.56 -9.84 11.19
C LEU A 335 -8.78 -10.70 10.87
N TYR A 336 -9.87 -10.08 10.42
CA TYR A 336 -11.09 -10.73 9.92
C TYR A 336 -11.26 -10.44 8.43
N ARG A 337 -11.46 -11.49 7.62
CA ARG A 337 -11.60 -11.36 6.17
C ARG A 337 -13.05 -11.47 5.68
N TYR A 338 -13.44 -10.54 4.82
CA TYR A 338 -14.74 -10.45 4.15
C TYR A 338 -14.56 -10.29 2.62
N GLY A 339 -14.05 -11.34 1.97
CA GLY A 339 -13.71 -11.30 0.56
C GLY A 339 -12.45 -10.46 0.31
N THR A 340 -12.57 -9.36 -0.43
CA THR A 340 -11.47 -8.43 -0.73
C THR A 340 -11.26 -7.36 0.35
N ARG A 341 -11.97 -7.45 1.47
CA ARG A 341 -11.99 -6.47 2.55
C ARG A 341 -11.52 -7.12 3.84
N ASP A 342 -10.52 -6.53 4.48
CA ASP A 342 -10.01 -6.97 5.77
C ASP A 342 -10.42 -5.97 6.85
N LEU A 343 -10.69 -6.50 8.05
CA LEU A 343 -10.90 -5.72 9.27
C LEU A 343 -9.83 -6.11 10.27
N LEU A 344 -9.02 -5.14 10.68
CA LEU A 344 -8.03 -5.31 11.75
C LEU A 344 -8.55 -4.72 13.04
N VAL A 345 -8.33 -5.44 14.13
CA VAL A 345 -8.64 -4.99 15.50
C VAL A 345 -7.35 -5.03 16.30
N GLU A 346 -6.86 -3.85 16.64
CA GLU A 346 -5.66 -3.64 17.45
C GLU A 346 -6.07 -3.55 18.92
N TYR A 347 -5.39 -4.29 19.80
CA TYR A 347 -5.66 -4.31 21.24
C TYR A 347 -4.49 -3.70 22.01
N ALA A 348 -4.78 -3.00 23.11
CA ALA A 348 -3.74 -2.52 23.99
C ALA A 348 -2.94 -3.68 24.58
N GLU A 349 -1.62 -3.60 24.39
CA GLU A 349 -0.67 -4.43 25.10
C GLU A 349 -0.44 -3.85 26.50
N HIS A 350 -0.20 -4.72 27.50
CA HIS A 350 0.28 -4.26 28.80
C HIS A 350 1.72 -3.81 28.63
N ASP A 351 1.94 -2.50 28.56
CA ASP A 351 3.28 -1.94 28.50
C ASP A 351 3.90 -2.02 29.91
N GLU A 352 4.57 -3.14 30.23
CA GLU A 352 5.32 -3.28 31.49
C GLU A 352 6.60 -2.40 31.52
N HIS A 353 6.89 -1.66 30.45
CA HIS A 353 8.13 -0.90 30.29
C HIS A 353 7.99 0.62 30.43
N ASP A 354 6.78 1.17 30.55
CA ASP A 354 6.61 2.62 30.72
C ASP A 354 6.69 3.05 32.19
N LYS A 355 7.86 2.84 32.82
CA LYS A 355 8.16 3.30 34.19
C LYS A 355 8.40 4.81 34.31
N HIS A 356 8.19 5.58 33.23
CA HIS A 356 8.47 7.02 33.21
C HIS A 356 7.27 7.91 32.87
N ALA A 357 6.07 7.34 32.65
CA ALA A 357 4.84 8.11 32.46
C ALA A 357 4.22 8.55 33.80
N GLU A 358 4.94 9.35 34.60
CA GLU A 358 4.50 9.79 35.94
C GLU A 358 3.45 10.92 35.92
N TYR A 359 2.95 11.36 34.76
CA TYR A 359 2.01 12.50 34.67
C TYR A 359 0.93 12.39 33.59
N ALA A 360 0.52 11.19 33.18
CA ALA A 360 -0.67 11.00 32.35
C ALA A 360 -1.85 10.53 33.24
N ASP A 361 -2.96 11.26 33.16
CA ASP A 361 -4.24 10.97 33.83
C ASP A 361 -4.56 9.47 33.78
N HIS A 362 -4.40 8.79 34.92
CA HIS A 362 -4.51 7.34 35.04
C HIS A 362 -5.97 6.90 34.90
N THR A 363 -6.42 6.75 33.65
CA THR A 363 -7.50 5.79 33.38
C THR A 363 -6.82 4.43 33.22
N GLU A 364 -6.73 3.65 34.31
CA GLU A 364 -6.26 2.26 34.24
C GLU A 364 -7.07 1.51 33.18
N HIS A 365 -6.43 1.19 32.08
CA HIS A 365 -7.06 0.52 30.95
C HIS A 365 -6.68 -0.95 30.96
N ALA A 366 -7.67 -1.83 31.06
CA ALA A 366 -7.45 -3.27 31.11
C ALA A 366 -6.80 -3.79 29.82
N ALA A 367 -5.78 -4.63 29.95
CA ALA A 367 -5.17 -5.33 28.82
C ALA A 367 -6.22 -6.09 27.99
N GLY A 368 -6.06 -6.12 26.67
CA GLY A 368 -6.95 -6.89 25.77
C GLY A 368 -8.25 -6.19 25.38
N THR A 369 -8.40 -4.91 25.72
CA THR A 369 -9.41 -4.01 25.13
C THR A 369 -8.92 -3.43 23.81
N ALA A 370 -9.83 -3.22 22.86
CA ALA A 370 -9.46 -2.71 21.54
C ALA A 370 -9.14 -1.20 21.55
N ASP A 371 -8.07 -0.82 20.86
CA ASP A 371 -7.59 0.56 20.71
C ASP A 371 -8.04 1.19 19.39
N ALA A 372 -8.04 0.39 18.33
CA ALA A 372 -8.46 0.83 17.01
C ALA A 372 -9.02 -0.33 16.19
N VAL A 373 -9.92 0.03 15.27
CA VAL A 373 -10.45 -0.87 14.25
C VAL A 373 -10.12 -0.28 12.89
N THR A 374 -9.41 -1.03 12.04
CA THR A 374 -9.02 -0.59 10.71
C THR A 374 -9.66 -1.48 9.65
N ALA A 375 -10.62 -0.95 8.90
CA ALA A 375 -11.09 -1.57 7.67
C ALA A 375 -10.12 -1.22 6.53
N VAL A 376 -9.68 -2.20 5.74
CA VAL A 376 -8.69 -1.99 4.67
C VAL A 376 -8.94 -2.90 3.48
N LEU A 377 -8.70 -2.38 2.28
CA LEU A 377 -8.78 -3.15 1.05
C LEU A 377 -7.59 -4.12 0.98
N ARG A 378 -7.85 -5.41 0.71
CA ARG A 378 -6.82 -6.45 0.65
C ARG A 378 -5.71 -6.05 -0.31
N GLY A 379 -4.47 -6.21 0.14
CA GLY A 379 -3.27 -5.92 -0.66
C GLY A 379 -2.85 -4.47 -0.71
N THR A 380 -3.53 -3.60 0.02
CA THR A 380 -3.08 -2.23 0.28
C THR A 380 -2.35 -2.17 1.61
N SER A 381 -1.22 -1.46 1.69
CA SER A 381 -0.71 -1.06 3.01
C SER A 381 -1.52 0.13 3.50
N ALA A 382 -1.84 0.19 4.78
CA ALA A 382 -2.48 1.35 5.38
C ALA A 382 -1.75 1.70 6.67
N PRO A 383 -0.48 2.16 6.60
CA PRO A 383 0.27 2.48 7.79
C PRO A 383 -0.46 3.59 8.59
N PRO A 384 -0.55 3.47 9.92
CA PRO A 384 -1.03 4.57 10.74
C PRO A 384 -0.06 5.75 10.64
N GLY A 385 -0.56 6.97 10.88
CA GLY A 385 0.30 8.14 10.99
C GLY A 385 1.02 8.58 9.71
N VAL A 386 0.44 8.30 8.53
CA VAL A 386 0.93 8.87 7.25
C VAL A 386 1.22 10.37 7.47
N HIS A 387 2.45 10.80 7.14
CA HIS A 387 2.90 12.16 7.42
C HIS A 387 1.90 13.18 6.89
N ARG A 388 1.30 13.92 7.82
CA ARG A 388 0.22 14.89 7.60
C ARG A 388 0.80 16.15 6.95
N TRP A 389 0.85 16.20 5.62
CA TRP A 389 1.29 17.39 4.89
C TRP A 389 0.10 18.19 4.34
N ARG A 390 0.14 19.53 4.46
CA ARG A 390 -1.01 20.45 4.36
C ARG A 390 -1.60 20.67 2.94
N SER A 391 -1.45 19.74 2.00
CA SER A 391 -1.86 19.91 0.59
C SER A 391 -2.97 18.97 0.09
N GLY A 392 -3.63 18.24 0.99
CA GLY A 392 -4.63 17.20 0.66
C GLY A 392 -5.75 17.66 -0.28
N GLU A 393 -6.07 18.96 -0.30
CA GLU A 393 -7.16 19.50 -1.09
C GLU A 393 -6.80 19.77 -2.55
N PHE A 394 -5.54 20.14 -2.85
CA PHE A 394 -5.13 20.33 -4.24
C PHE A 394 -4.97 19.01 -5.00
N THR A 395 -4.61 17.94 -4.28
CA THR A 395 -4.51 16.59 -4.87
C THR A 395 -5.87 15.99 -5.22
N LEU A 396 -6.96 16.43 -4.58
CA LEU A 396 -8.34 16.13 -4.99
C LEU A 396 -8.63 16.57 -6.43
N PHE A 397 -8.18 17.77 -6.81
CA PHE A 397 -8.39 18.31 -8.16
C PHE A 397 -7.56 17.57 -9.22
N LEU A 398 -6.35 17.12 -8.87
CA LEU A 398 -5.56 16.24 -9.73
C LEU A 398 -6.29 14.91 -9.98
N ASP A 399 -6.98 14.38 -8.97
CA ASP A 399 -7.67 13.10 -9.07
C ASP A 399 -8.91 13.11 -9.97
N VAL A 400 -9.57 14.26 -10.16
CA VAL A 400 -10.72 14.34 -11.07
C VAL A 400 -10.32 14.42 -12.55
N LEU A 401 -9.06 14.75 -12.87
CA LEU A 401 -8.60 14.89 -14.25
C LEU A 401 -8.77 13.60 -15.07
N GLY A 402 -9.48 13.72 -16.19
CA GLY A 402 -9.80 12.64 -17.12
C GLY A 402 -10.90 11.70 -16.65
N ARG A 403 -11.55 11.96 -15.51
CA ARG A 403 -12.75 11.22 -15.09
C ARG A 403 -13.98 11.66 -15.88
N PRO A 404 -14.92 10.74 -16.12
CA PRO A 404 -16.19 11.07 -16.77
C PRO A 404 -17.03 11.98 -15.87
N GLU A 405 -17.86 12.81 -16.50
CA GLU A 405 -18.76 13.74 -15.81
C GLU A 405 -19.67 13.08 -14.76
N ALA A 406 -20.13 11.85 -15.01
CA ALA A 406 -21.00 11.11 -14.09
C ALA A 406 -20.29 10.59 -12.82
N HIS A 407 -18.97 10.75 -12.71
CA HIS A 407 -18.22 10.21 -11.58
C HIS A 407 -18.56 10.97 -10.27
N PRO A 408 -18.80 10.29 -9.13
CA PRO A 408 -19.20 10.95 -7.88
C PRO A 408 -18.25 12.05 -7.41
N LEU A 409 -16.93 11.82 -7.55
CA LEU A 409 -15.90 12.82 -7.24
C LEU A 409 -16.01 14.09 -8.10
N VAL A 410 -16.41 13.96 -9.37
CA VAL A 410 -16.60 15.12 -10.27
C VAL A 410 -17.80 15.93 -9.83
N ALA A 411 -18.90 15.27 -9.45
CA ALA A 411 -20.07 15.95 -8.89
C ALA A 411 -19.75 16.68 -7.58
N HIS A 412 -18.93 16.06 -6.70
CA HIS A 412 -18.47 16.69 -5.47
C HIS A 412 -17.64 17.95 -5.75
N VAL A 413 -16.60 17.84 -6.60
CA VAL A 413 -15.72 18.96 -6.96
C VAL A 413 -16.49 20.08 -7.66
N ARG A 414 -17.47 19.75 -8.52
CA ARG A 414 -18.33 20.74 -9.17
C ARG A 414 -19.18 21.54 -8.18
N GLY A 415 -19.59 20.92 -7.08
CA GLY A 415 -20.38 21.58 -6.03
C GLY A 415 -19.57 22.46 -5.10
N LEU A 416 -18.24 22.49 -5.22
CA LEU A 416 -17.37 23.29 -4.37
C LEU A 416 -17.42 24.79 -4.75
N PRO A 417 -17.56 25.71 -3.78
CA PRO A 417 -17.65 27.14 -4.06
C PRO A 417 -16.43 27.70 -4.82
N GLY A 418 -16.65 28.40 -5.94
CA GLY A 418 -15.56 29.02 -6.71
C GLY A 418 -14.72 28.05 -7.54
N VAL A 419 -15.19 26.81 -7.72
CA VAL A 419 -14.61 25.83 -8.65
C VAL A 419 -15.38 25.78 -9.96
N ARG A 420 -14.66 25.83 -11.07
CA ARG A 420 -15.19 25.63 -12.42
C ARG A 420 -14.50 24.46 -13.08
N LEU A 421 -15.28 23.56 -13.68
CA LEU A 421 -14.79 22.42 -14.42
C LEU A 421 -14.94 22.63 -15.93
N THR A 422 -13.88 22.35 -16.68
CA THR A 422 -13.92 22.27 -18.14
C THR A 422 -13.86 20.81 -18.57
N LEU A 423 -14.82 20.39 -19.39
CA LEU A 423 -14.87 19.03 -19.94
C LEU A 423 -14.34 19.01 -21.37
N ARG A 424 -13.61 17.97 -21.74
CA ARG A 424 -13.29 17.62 -23.13
C ARG A 424 -13.67 16.16 -23.36
N ARG A 425 -14.46 15.90 -24.41
CA ARG A 425 -14.93 14.56 -24.78
C ARG A 425 -15.60 13.82 -23.60
N GLY A 426 -16.41 14.53 -22.80
CA GLY A 426 -17.15 13.95 -21.67
C GLY A 426 -16.32 13.68 -20.39
N ALA A 427 -15.03 14.05 -20.38
CA ALA A 427 -14.14 13.89 -19.23
C ALA A 427 -13.56 15.24 -18.77
N VAL A 428 -13.21 15.36 -17.49
CA VAL A 428 -12.62 16.59 -16.93
C VAL A 428 -11.25 16.84 -17.53
N ALA A 429 -11.07 17.97 -18.21
CA ALA A 429 -9.81 18.40 -18.78
C ALA A 429 -9.06 19.39 -17.88
N GLU A 430 -9.82 20.22 -17.16
CA GLU A 430 -9.28 21.31 -16.36
C GLU A 430 -10.20 21.60 -15.17
N VAL A 431 -9.58 21.95 -14.05
CA VAL A 431 -10.22 22.52 -12.86
C VAL A 431 -9.67 23.93 -12.67
N GLU A 432 -10.54 24.93 -12.64
CA GLU A 432 -10.19 26.30 -12.30
C GLU A 432 -10.76 26.64 -10.91
N ILE A 433 -9.92 27.15 -10.03
CA ILE A 433 -10.26 27.63 -8.70
C ILE A 433 -9.97 29.12 -8.69
N GLY A 434 -10.99 29.95 -8.54
CA GLY A 434 -10.83 31.39 -8.68
C GLY A 434 -11.45 31.96 -9.96
N GLY A 435 -10.99 33.14 -10.43
CA GLY A 435 -11.57 33.83 -11.60
C GLY A 435 -12.58 34.96 -11.34
N ARG A 436 -13.30 35.43 -12.37
CA ARG A 436 -14.28 36.55 -12.28
C ARG A 436 -15.57 36.07 -11.57
N GLY A 437 -15.91 36.64 -10.40
CA GLY A 437 -17.26 36.50 -9.78
C GLY A 437 -17.37 36.02 -8.32
N HIS A 438 -16.31 35.47 -7.72
CA HIS A 438 -16.36 34.74 -6.41
C HIS A 438 -15.42 35.25 -5.24
N ARG A 439 -14.90 36.49 -5.21
CA ARG A 439 -13.50 36.80 -4.74
C ARG A 439 -12.97 36.44 -3.32
N SER A 440 -13.74 36.32 -2.24
CA SER A 440 -13.14 36.33 -0.87
C SER A 440 -13.25 35.05 -0.04
N GLU A 441 -14.16 34.10 -0.34
CA GLU A 441 -14.37 32.88 0.47
C GLU A 441 -13.75 31.60 -0.14
N ARG A 442 -13.05 31.73 -1.29
CA ARG A 442 -12.72 30.60 -2.17
C ARG A 442 -11.64 29.68 -1.66
N PHE A 443 -10.55 30.22 -1.10
CA PHE A 443 -9.36 29.43 -0.80
C PHE A 443 -9.33 28.92 0.63
N ALA A 444 -9.85 29.70 1.58
CA ALA A 444 -10.05 29.29 2.97
C ALA A 444 -11.02 28.10 3.11
N ALA A 445 -11.95 27.94 2.15
CA ALA A 445 -12.85 26.78 2.10
C ALA A 445 -12.13 25.47 1.72
N PHE A 446 -10.93 25.55 1.11
CA PHE A 446 -10.19 24.41 0.60
C PHE A 446 -8.87 24.15 1.28
N VAL A 447 -8.34 25.04 2.12
CA VAL A 447 -7.09 24.73 2.80
C VAL A 447 -7.20 25.23 4.23
N ASP A 448 -7.18 24.29 5.16
CA ASP A 448 -7.22 24.57 6.58
C ASP A 448 -6.06 25.51 6.98
N GLY A 449 -6.42 26.66 7.56
CA GLY A 449 -5.48 27.73 7.93
C GLY A 449 -5.02 28.63 6.79
N MET A 450 -5.57 28.52 5.57
CA MET A 450 -5.25 29.44 4.47
C MET A 450 -5.99 30.77 4.64
N PRO A 451 -5.29 31.91 4.51
CA PRO A 451 -5.93 33.23 4.59
C PRO A 451 -6.93 33.42 3.45
N GLY A 452 -7.92 34.30 3.66
CA GLY A 452 -8.94 34.62 2.64
C GLY A 452 -8.36 35.21 1.35
N GLU A 453 -7.21 35.87 1.45
CA GLU A 453 -6.43 36.39 0.32
C GLU A 453 -5.02 35.77 0.35
N PRO A 454 -4.84 34.54 -0.13
CA PRO A 454 -3.55 33.87 -0.10
C PRO A 454 -2.57 34.49 -1.09
N THR A 455 -1.34 34.67 -0.64
CA THR A 455 -0.20 34.97 -1.50
C THR A 455 0.39 33.69 -2.08
N ARG A 456 1.26 33.82 -3.07
CA ARG A 456 2.00 32.69 -3.66
C ARG A 456 2.82 31.90 -2.63
N ALA A 457 3.24 32.53 -1.52
CA ALA A 457 4.01 31.89 -0.45
C ALA A 457 3.14 31.08 0.52
N ASP A 458 1.83 31.36 0.58
CA ASP A 458 0.90 30.67 1.49
C ASP A 458 0.47 29.30 0.96
N LEU A 459 0.81 28.97 -0.29
CA LEU A 459 0.43 27.71 -0.91
C LEU A 459 1.29 26.55 -0.37
N PRO A 460 0.67 25.51 0.21
CA PRO A 460 1.38 24.38 0.79
C PRO A 460 1.77 23.37 -0.31
N LEU A 461 2.45 23.81 -1.36
CA LEU A 461 2.90 22.97 -2.49
C LEU A 461 4.43 22.86 -2.55
N GLY A 462 5.14 23.47 -1.61
CA GLY A 462 6.59 23.54 -1.63
C GLY A 462 7.08 24.47 -2.75
N ALA A 463 8.37 24.37 -3.10
CA ALA A 463 8.94 25.19 -4.17
C ALA A 463 8.37 24.80 -5.55
N PRO A 464 8.00 25.77 -6.39
CA PRO A 464 7.51 25.50 -7.74
C PRO A 464 8.61 24.94 -8.65
N THR A 465 8.23 24.06 -9.56
CA THR A 465 9.09 23.53 -10.63
C THR A 465 9.49 24.64 -11.60
N GLU A 466 8.55 25.53 -11.93
CA GLU A 466 8.79 26.69 -12.78
C GLU A 466 8.20 27.95 -12.13
N ARG A 467 8.94 29.05 -12.13
CA ARG A 467 8.55 30.33 -11.52
C ARG A 467 8.71 31.48 -12.50
N GLY A 468 7.70 32.34 -12.54
CA GLY A 468 7.65 33.59 -13.30
C GLY A 468 7.25 34.77 -12.42
N ALA A 469 7.14 35.96 -13.03
CA ALA A 469 6.75 37.17 -12.32
C ALA A 469 5.32 37.08 -11.75
N HIS A 470 4.41 36.44 -12.48
CA HIS A 470 2.99 36.31 -12.12
C HIS A 470 2.53 34.86 -11.98
N ASP A 471 3.36 33.89 -12.35
CA ASP A 471 2.96 32.50 -12.52
C ASP A 471 3.91 31.56 -11.79
N ASP A 472 3.35 30.56 -11.10
CA ASP A 472 4.09 29.43 -10.54
C ASP A 472 3.49 28.11 -11.06
N LEU A 473 4.34 27.11 -11.30
CA LEU A 473 3.94 25.79 -11.80
C LEU A 473 4.57 24.67 -10.98
N TRP A 474 3.77 23.66 -10.63
CA TRP A 474 4.20 22.42 -10.00
C TRP A 474 3.82 21.22 -10.86
N ASP A 475 4.79 20.33 -11.07
CA ASP A 475 4.59 19.09 -11.83
C ASP A 475 4.30 17.90 -10.90
N PHE A 476 3.22 17.18 -11.20
CA PHE A 476 2.85 15.91 -10.56
C PHE A 476 2.66 14.82 -11.61
N ALA A 477 2.73 13.55 -11.20
CA ALA A 477 2.53 12.41 -12.10
C ALA A 477 1.18 12.44 -12.83
N ARG A 478 0.14 13.05 -12.23
CA ARG A 478 -1.23 13.09 -12.76
C ARG A 478 -1.58 14.37 -13.53
N GLY A 479 -0.73 15.39 -13.46
CA GLY A 479 -0.99 16.69 -14.06
C GLY A 479 -0.17 17.79 -13.40
N ARG A 480 -0.50 19.05 -13.72
CA ARG A 480 0.19 20.22 -13.24
C ARG A 480 -0.77 21.13 -12.49
N ILE A 481 -0.24 21.82 -11.49
CA ILE A 481 -0.94 22.92 -10.80
C ILE A 481 -0.28 24.22 -11.23
N HIS A 482 -1.05 25.12 -11.83
CA HIS A 482 -0.65 26.46 -12.23
C HIS A 482 -1.32 27.48 -11.32
N VAL A 483 -0.53 28.36 -10.72
CA VAL A 483 -1.00 29.44 -9.85
C VAL A 483 -0.70 30.75 -10.56
N HIS A 484 -1.74 31.57 -10.74
CA HIS A 484 -1.63 32.89 -11.36
C HIS A 484 -1.94 33.99 -10.35
N SER A 485 -1.10 35.03 -10.35
CA SER A 485 -1.22 36.21 -9.52
C SER A 485 -1.20 37.48 -10.37
N SER A 486 -2.32 38.20 -10.43
CA SER A 486 -2.47 39.38 -11.30
C SER A 486 -1.56 40.54 -10.91
N ASP A 487 -1.23 40.67 -9.62
CA ASP A 487 -0.32 41.70 -9.09
C ASP A 487 1.10 41.16 -8.80
N GLY A 488 1.34 39.87 -9.06
CA GLY A 488 2.60 39.18 -8.82
C GLY A 488 2.77 38.62 -7.40
N THR A 489 1.85 38.94 -6.47
CA THR A 489 1.87 38.51 -5.07
C THR A 489 0.62 37.72 -4.66
N ALA A 490 -0.58 38.29 -4.79
CA ALA A 490 -1.85 37.68 -4.36
C ALA A 490 -2.35 36.68 -5.40
N VAL A 491 -2.71 35.47 -4.96
CA VAL A 491 -3.21 34.41 -5.84
C VAL A 491 -4.59 34.81 -6.36
N SER A 492 -4.69 34.93 -7.67
CA SER A 492 -5.92 35.30 -8.37
C SER A 492 -6.69 34.08 -8.87
N THR A 493 -5.97 33.08 -9.39
CA THR A 493 -6.52 31.85 -9.96
C THR A 493 -5.55 30.70 -9.76
N VAL A 494 -6.08 29.50 -9.51
CA VAL A 494 -5.34 28.24 -9.57
C VAL A 494 -5.99 27.35 -10.62
N THR A 495 -5.21 26.84 -11.57
CA THR A 495 -5.67 25.97 -12.65
C THR A 495 -4.96 24.63 -12.56
N VAL A 496 -5.72 23.54 -12.58
CA VAL A 496 -5.22 22.16 -12.52
C VAL A 496 -5.57 21.45 -13.82
N ARG A 497 -4.56 20.92 -14.53
CA ARG A 497 -4.73 20.29 -15.85
C ARG A 497 -3.60 19.31 -16.20
N ARG A 498 -3.79 18.46 -17.20
CA ARG A 498 -2.77 17.48 -17.64
C ARG A 498 -1.63 18.09 -18.45
N GLU A 499 -1.93 19.06 -19.30
CA GLU A 499 -0.96 19.71 -20.20
C GLU A 499 -0.58 21.10 -19.69
N PRO A 500 0.64 21.58 -19.95
CA PRO A 500 1.04 22.91 -19.52
C PRO A 500 0.22 24.01 -20.22
N PRO A 501 -0.02 25.14 -19.53
CA PRO A 501 -0.45 26.39 -20.16
C PRO A 501 0.47 26.79 -21.32
N HIS A 502 -0.08 27.09 -22.50
CA HIS A 502 0.73 27.63 -23.59
C HIS A 502 1.10 29.09 -23.32
N GLY A 503 2.35 29.47 -23.63
CA GLY A 503 2.77 30.88 -23.65
C GLY A 503 3.11 31.51 -22.31
N LEU A 504 3.37 30.74 -21.26
CA LEU A 504 3.82 31.30 -19.98
C LEU A 504 5.27 31.78 -20.01
N ALA A 505 5.51 32.96 -19.44
CA ALA A 505 6.84 33.51 -19.21
C ALA A 505 7.42 33.01 -17.88
N VAL A 506 7.60 31.69 -17.75
CA VAL A 506 8.16 31.02 -16.57
C VAL A 506 9.55 30.48 -16.87
N ARG A 507 10.41 30.42 -15.84
CA ARG A 507 11.74 29.82 -15.93
C ARG A 507 11.82 28.63 -14.97
N PRO A 508 12.62 27.59 -15.29
CA PRO A 508 12.87 26.50 -14.35
C PRO A 508 13.36 27.08 -13.02
N GLY A 509 12.75 26.66 -11.93
CA GLY A 509 13.22 27.03 -10.61
C GLY A 509 14.68 26.58 -10.45
N THR A 510 15.57 27.48 -10.03
CA THR A 510 16.86 27.05 -9.51
C THR A 510 16.58 26.17 -8.31
N ALA A 511 16.85 24.87 -8.42
CA ALA A 511 16.63 23.92 -7.35
C ALA A 511 17.33 24.39 -6.07
N HIS A 512 16.57 25.00 -5.16
CA HIS A 512 17.00 25.06 -3.78
C HIS A 512 16.86 23.65 -3.23
N ARG A 513 18.01 23.01 -3.06
CA ARG A 513 18.17 21.79 -2.26
C ARG A 513 17.73 22.09 -0.82
N ASP A 514 16.46 21.91 -0.51
CA ASP A 514 15.96 21.84 0.86
C ASP A 514 15.42 20.41 1.03
N ARG A 515 16.17 19.48 1.66
CA ARG A 515 16.28 19.20 3.11
C ARG A 515 14.99 18.72 3.75
#